data_AF-A0A8S2NSL4-F1
#
_entry.id   AF-A0A8S2NSL4-F1
#
_cell.length_a   1.000
_cell.length_b   1.000
_cell.length_c   1.000
_cell.angle_alpha   90.00
_cell.angle_beta   90.00
_cell.angle_gamma   90.00
#
_symmetry.space_group_name_H-M   'P 1'
#
loop_
_entity.id
_entity.type
_entity.pdbx_description
1 polymer ?
#
loop_
_entity_poly.entity_id
_entity_poly.type
_entity_poly.pdbx_seq_one_letter_code
_entity_poly.pdbx_strand_id
1 'polypeptide(L)'
;SLSIENPADFSAPKTNNYSPAITSINDHESLTPIDSIRNMTCSSPMRHQNTNLTVLDVYDEAALIGKDFERIIDAYGTETIRDLVPKVIRILELLELQAAKNERDADEYLEMKTRIVRLETEKNETRELREKFDRELDLTEEQWRKEADNLMILVSKLQDDNRRLRDELERNSDLHNKSDLTNSIETISITREELLCIKNLTEENIKLKRILKGKDKELTQKTLDIEAVQAQLDRMCKANCTLRQKNTFSTNQSQRLMVEKLDLEVKLKEKENYINQMKDRVADELSSPISSINPIDSIEDFETTQPKFTLEELRQVLWERK
;
A
#
# COMPACT_ATOMS: atom_id res chain seq x y z
N SER A 1 69.20 -21.43 -40.34
CA SER A 1 68.52 -20.33 -39.62
C SER A 1 67.04 -20.64 -39.68
N LEU A 2 66.54 -21.41 -38.70
CA LEU A 2 65.84 -20.90 -37.51
C LEU A 2 64.53 -20.26 -37.96
N SER A 3 63.40 -20.97 -37.90
CA SER A 3 62.49 -21.02 -36.74
C SER A 3 61.09 -20.66 -37.29
N ILE A 4 59.91 -21.08 -36.81
CA ILE A 4 59.46 -21.75 -35.59
C ILE A 4 58.01 -22.21 -35.88
N GLU A 5 57.72 -23.44 -35.46
CA GLU A 5 56.50 -24.00 -34.85
C GLU A 5 55.09 -23.62 -35.34
N ASN A 6 54.37 -24.68 -35.74
CA ASN A 6 52.93 -24.84 -35.52
C ASN A 6 52.61 -24.85 -34.00
N PRO A 7 51.46 -24.28 -33.62
CA PRO A 7 50.62 -24.90 -32.59
C PRO A 7 49.19 -25.07 -33.13
N ALA A 8 48.69 -26.29 -33.13
CA ALA A 8 47.95 -26.89 -32.02
C ALA A 8 46.44 -26.64 -32.16
N ASP A 9 45.84 -27.62 -32.81
CA ASP A 9 44.52 -28.18 -32.57
C ASP A 9 44.01 -27.91 -31.14
N PHE A 10 43.12 -26.93 -30.99
CA PHE A 10 42.30 -26.77 -29.79
C PHE A 10 40.87 -27.12 -30.14
N SER A 11 40.58 -28.40 -29.93
CA SER A 11 39.25 -28.97 -29.77
C SER A 11 38.40 -28.05 -28.89
N ALA A 12 37.29 -27.56 -29.45
CA ALA A 12 36.25 -26.89 -28.71
C ALA A 12 35.82 -27.75 -27.50
N PRO A 13 35.63 -27.16 -26.30
CA PRO A 13 35.01 -27.88 -25.22
C PRO A 13 33.54 -28.11 -25.60
N LYS A 14 33.16 -29.39 -25.72
CA LYS A 14 31.76 -29.82 -25.66
C LYS A 14 31.23 -29.37 -24.31
N THR A 15 30.56 -28.21 -24.28
CA THR A 15 29.73 -27.85 -23.14
C THR A 15 28.59 -28.87 -23.11
N ASN A 16 28.60 -29.65 -22.03
CA ASN A 16 27.51 -30.54 -21.67
C ASN A 16 26.19 -29.77 -21.78
N ASN A 17 25.32 -30.23 -22.67
CA ASN A 17 23.89 -29.98 -22.58
C ASN A 17 23.37 -30.66 -21.30
N TYR A 18 23.58 -30.03 -20.15
CA TYR A 18 22.65 -30.16 -19.05
C TYR A 18 21.51 -29.19 -19.34
N SER A 19 20.53 -29.68 -20.09
CA SER A 19 19.18 -29.13 -20.00
C SER A 19 18.75 -29.27 -18.55
N PRO A 20 18.45 -28.18 -17.81
CA PRO A 20 17.50 -28.34 -16.74
C PRO A 20 16.19 -28.69 -17.44
N ALA A 21 15.66 -29.87 -17.15
CA ALA A 21 14.30 -30.21 -17.48
C ALA A 21 13.43 -29.05 -16.96
N ILE A 22 12.95 -28.20 -17.87
CA ILE A 22 11.79 -27.35 -17.65
C ILE A 22 10.67 -28.35 -17.42
N THR A 23 10.50 -28.74 -16.17
CA THR A 23 9.27 -29.33 -15.72
C THR A 23 8.28 -28.20 -15.89
N SER A 24 7.54 -28.27 -16.98
CA SER A 24 6.33 -27.48 -17.21
C SER A 24 5.43 -27.78 -16.02
N ILE A 25 5.59 -27.01 -14.94
CA ILE A 25 4.57 -26.91 -13.92
C ILE A 25 3.45 -26.17 -14.64
N ASN A 26 2.49 -26.96 -15.12
CA ASN A 26 1.19 -26.47 -15.49
C ASN A 26 0.62 -25.78 -14.23
N ASP A 27 0.85 -24.48 -14.10
CA ASP A 27 0.06 -23.61 -13.25
C ASP A 27 -1.32 -23.40 -13.91
N HIS A 28 -2.04 -24.51 -14.07
CA HIS A 28 -3.49 -24.53 -14.00
C HIS A 28 -3.89 -24.72 -12.53
N GLU A 29 -3.34 -23.90 -11.63
CA GLU A 29 -4.12 -23.55 -10.44
C GLU A 29 -5.16 -22.54 -10.91
N SER A 30 -6.29 -23.09 -11.30
CA SER A 30 -7.57 -22.41 -11.23
C SER A 30 -7.58 -21.55 -9.97
N LEU A 31 -7.60 -20.23 -10.16
CA LEU A 31 -8.07 -19.27 -9.17
C LEU A 31 -9.47 -19.73 -8.75
N THR A 32 -9.53 -20.60 -7.74
CA THR A 32 -10.77 -20.86 -7.01
C THR A 32 -11.06 -19.59 -6.25
N PRO A 33 -12.20 -18.92 -6.50
CA PRO A 33 -12.56 -17.75 -5.70
C PRO A 33 -12.68 -18.18 -4.25
N ILE A 34 -11.84 -17.61 -3.39
CA ILE A 34 -11.93 -17.73 -1.92
C ILE A 34 -13.24 -17.09 -1.38
N ASP A 35 -14.15 -16.65 -2.26
CA ASP A 35 -15.44 -16.05 -1.92
C ASP A 35 -16.56 -17.06 -1.59
N SER A 36 -16.27 -18.37 -1.46
CA SER A 36 -17.31 -19.37 -1.13
C SER A 36 -17.43 -19.74 0.35
N ILE A 37 -16.65 -19.12 1.27
CA ILE A 37 -16.91 -19.26 2.72
C ILE A 37 -17.87 -18.14 3.14
N ARG A 38 -19.08 -18.15 2.58
CA ARG A 38 -20.21 -17.35 3.05
C ARG A 38 -21.31 -18.29 3.53
N ASN A 39 -21.28 -18.54 4.83
CA ASN A 39 -22.44 -18.79 5.69
C ASN A 39 -23.39 -19.94 5.28
N MET A 40 -23.05 -21.16 5.71
CA MET A 40 -24.05 -22.15 6.10
C MET A 40 -23.69 -22.72 7.47
N THR A 41 -24.14 -22.04 8.53
CA THR A 41 -24.45 -22.66 9.82
C THR A 41 -25.50 -21.83 10.56
N CYS A 42 -26.66 -22.48 10.73
CA CYS A 42 -27.62 -22.41 11.84
C CYS A 42 -28.18 -21.07 12.33
N SER A 43 -29.48 -20.92 12.11
CA SER A 43 -30.41 -20.04 12.82
C SER A 43 -30.33 -20.23 14.35
N SER A 44 -29.82 -19.21 15.04
CA SER A 44 -30.12 -18.93 16.45
C SER A 44 -30.53 -17.46 16.55
N PRO A 45 -31.74 -17.12 17.01
CA PRO A 45 -32.20 -15.73 17.10
C PRO A 45 -31.67 -15.07 18.38
N MET A 46 -30.35 -15.01 18.55
CA MET A 46 -29.67 -14.21 19.58
C MET A 46 -28.36 -13.64 19.00
N ARG A 47 -28.41 -13.06 17.79
CA ARG A 47 -27.40 -12.09 17.36
C ARG A 47 -27.86 -10.71 17.81
N HIS A 48 -27.73 -10.44 19.10
CA HIS A 48 -27.80 -9.07 19.60
C HIS A 48 -26.48 -8.78 20.29
N GLN A 49 -25.67 -7.96 19.61
CA GLN A 49 -24.49 -7.27 20.13
C GLN A 49 -23.33 -8.18 20.52
N ASN A 50 -22.46 -8.49 19.56
CA ASN A 50 -21.05 -8.73 19.88
C ASN A 50 -20.44 -7.38 20.27
N THR A 51 -20.79 -6.86 21.45
CA THR A 51 -19.82 -6.08 22.20
C THR A 51 -18.71 -7.08 22.54
N ASN A 52 -17.46 -6.75 22.20
CA ASN A 52 -16.33 -7.56 22.67
C ASN A 52 -16.30 -7.36 24.19
N LEU A 53 -17.02 -8.22 24.92
CA LEU A 53 -17.07 -8.19 26.37
C LEU A 53 -15.64 -8.36 26.87
N THR A 54 -15.13 -7.31 27.48
CA THR A 54 -13.80 -7.28 28.08
C THR A 54 -13.86 -7.78 29.51
N VAL A 55 -12.69 -8.12 30.04
CA VAL A 55 -12.55 -8.46 31.47
C VAL A 55 -13.03 -7.29 32.35
N LEU A 56 -12.80 -6.03 31.92
CA LEU A 56 -13.26 -4.83 32.62
C LEU A 56 -14.78 -4.74 32.67
N ASP A 57 -15.46 -5.07 31.58
CA ASP A 57 -16.93 -5.08 31.54
C ASP A 57 -17.51 -6.10 32.53
N VAL A 58 -16.85 -7.24 32.72
CA VAL A 58 -17.25 -8.25 33.73
C VAL A 58 -17.09 -7.71 35.15
N TYR A 59 -16.03 -6.94 35.42
CA TYR A 59 -15.82 -6.30 36.73
C TYR A 59 -16.85 -5.20 37.02
N ASP A 60 -17.21 -4.39 36.02
CA ASP A 60 -18.23 -3.36 36.16
C ASP A 60 -19.61 -3.97 36.45
N GLU A 61 -19.99 -5.04 35.74
CA GLU A 61 -21.23 -5.76 36.01
C GLU A 61 -21.21 -6.48 37.36
N ALA A 62 -20.07 -7.05 37.77
CA ALA A 62 -19.93 -7.66 39.09
C ALA A 62 -20.14 -6.64 40.23
N ALA A 63 -19.69 -5.40 40.07
CA ALA A 63 -19.90 -4.33 41.04
C ALA A 63 -21.38 -3.93 41.15
N LEU A 64 -22.09 -3.85 40.02
CA LEU A 64 -23.54 -3.59 40.00
C LEU A 64 -24.31 -4.73 40.69
N ILE A 65 -23.98 -5.97 40.37
CA ILE A 65 -24.58 -7.16 41.01
C ILE A 65 -24.29 -7.18 42.52
N GLY A 66 -23.07 -6.81 42.94
CA GLY A 66 -22.70 -6.70 44.35
C GLY A 66 -23.56 -5.68 45.11
N LYS A 67 -23.79 -4.51 44.50
CA LYS A 67 -24.66 -3.46 45.05
C LYS A 67 -26.12 -3.90 45.15
N ASP A 68 -26.57 -4.74 44.23
CA ASP A 68 -27.92 -5.32 44.25
C ASP A 68 -28.05 -6.34 45.39
N PHE A 69 -27.02 -7.15 45.61
CA PHE A 69 -26.97 -8.05 46.77
C PHE A 69 -26.97 -7.29 48.10
N GLU A 70 -26.24 -6.19 48.21
CA GLU A 70 -26.25 -5.33 49.40
C GLU A 70 -27.66 -4.80 49.69
N ARG A 71 -28.36 -4.27 48.68
CA ARG A 71 -29.76 -3.82 48.81
C ARG A 71 -30.70 -4.94 49.27
N ILE A 72 -30.51 -6.17 48.80
CA ILE A 72 -31.33 -7.32 49.18
C ILE A 72 -31.00 -7.75 50.63
N ILE A 73 -29.73 -7.73 51.02
CA ILE A 73 -29.30 -8.03 52.39
C ILE A 73 -29.94 -7.04 53.37
N ASP A 74 -29.90 -5.74 53.06
CA ASP A 74 -30.45 -4.70 53.91
C ASP A 74 -31.96 -4.85 54.12
N ALA A 75 -32.68 -5.30 53.09
CA ALA A 75 -34.14 -5.43 53.12
C ALA A 75 -34.66 -6.76 53.72
N TYR A 76 -33.96 -7.88 53.47
CA TYR A 76 -34.47 -9.23 53.77
C TYR A 76 -33.53 -10.08 54.63
N GLY A 77 -32.38 -9.53 55.05
CA GLY A 77 -31.36 -10.25 55.81
C GLY A 77 -30.48 -11.15 54.94
N THR A 78 -29.29 -11.46 55.46
CA THR A 78 -28.21 -12.17 54.75
C THR A 78 -28.53 -13.61 54.38
N GLU A 79 -29.43 -14.27 55.12
CA GLU A 79 -29.79 -15.67 54.92
C GLU A 79 -30.46 -15.92 53.56
N THR A 80 -31.14 -14.92 53.00
CA THR A 80 -31.89 -15.05 51.75
C THR A 80 -31.01 -15.31 50.53
N ILE A 81 -29.76 -14.78 50.53
CA ILE A 81 -28.85 -14.89 49.38
C ILE A 81 -27.57 -15.67 49.66
N ARG A 82 -27.38 -16.15 50.90
CA ARG A 82 -26.17 -16.86 51.36
C ARG A 82 -25.69 -17.96 50.40
N ASP A 83 -26.61 -18.75 49.87
CA ASP A 83 -26.31 -19.87 48.97
C ASP A 83 -26.25 -19.47 47.49
N LEU A 84 -26.74 -18.27 47.15
CA LEU A 84 -26.77 -17.74 45.78
C LEU A 84 -25.48 -17.00 45.44
N VAL A 85 -24.95 -16.20 46.37
CA VAL A 85 -23.74 -15.38 46.16
C VAL A 85 -22.54 -16.22 45.67
N PRO A 86 -22.20 -17.39 46.27
CA PRO A 86 -21.09 -18.21 45.78
C PRO A 86 -21.31 -18.75 44.36
N LYS A 87 -22.57 -19.02 43.96
CA LYS A 87 -22.90 -19.48 42.60
C LYS A 87 -22.74 -18.36 41.58
N VAL A 88 -23.12 -17.13 41.94
CA VAL A 88 -22.96 -15.96 41.07
C VAL A 88 -21.50 -15.57 40.93
N ILE A 89 -20.71 -15.61 42.02
CA ILE A 89 -19.25 -15.45 41.95
C ILE A 89 -18.67 -16.48 40.98
N ARG A 90 -19.07 -17.76 41.08
CA ARG A 90 -18.58 -18.80 40.18
C ARG A 90 -18.90 -18.53 38.70
N ILE A 91 -20.08 -17.99 38.42
CA ILE A 91 -20.47 -17.60 37.05
C ILE A 91 -19.64 -16.41 36.57
N LEU A 92 -19.40 -15.42 37.42
CA LEU A 92 -18.57 -14.26 37.09
C LEU A 92 -17.11 -14.65 36.84
N GLU A 93 -16.53 -15.56 37.63
CA GLU A 93 -15.20 -16.13 37.39
C GLU A 93 -15.10 -16.85 36.02
N LEU A 94 -16.13 -17.63 35.67
CA LEU A 94 -16.18 -18.31 34.37
C LEU A 94 -16.31 -17.31 33.21
N LEU A 95 -17.09 -16.24 33.43
CA LEU A 95 -17.26 -15.17 32.45
C LEU A 95 -15.97 -14.38 32.26
N GLU A 96 -15.26 -14.06 33.33
CA GLU A 96 -13.93 -13.43 33.30
C GLU A 96 -12.94 -14.29 32.51
N LEU A 97 -12.87 -15.59 32.80
CA LEU A 97 -11.98 -16.50 32.11
C LEU A 97 -12.30 -16.60 30.61
N GLN A 98 -13.58 -16.56 30.26
CA GLN A 98 -14.03 -16.57 28.87
C GLN A 98 -13.76 -15.22 28.17
N ALA A 99 -13.95 -14.09 28.85
CA ALA A 99 -13.64 -12.75 28.33
C ALA A 99 -12.13 -12.60 28.09
N ALA A 100 -11.29 -12.99 29.05
CA ALA A 100 -9.84 -12.99 28.94
C ALA A 100 -9.32 -13.92 27.84
N LYS A 101 -9.99 -15.05 27.62
CA LYS A 101 -9.69 -15.92 26.47
C LYS A 101 -10.06 -15.25 25.16
N ASN A 102 -11.25 -14.65 25.08
CA ASN A 102 -11.71 -13.99 23.86
C ASN A 102 -10.84 -12.78 23.48
N GLU A 103 -10.34 -12.00 24.45
CA GLU A 103 -9.36 -10.93 24.21
C GLU A 103 -8.06 -11.47 23.59
N ARG A 104 -7.50 -12.55 24.17
CA ARG A 104 -6.31 -13.20 23.62
C ARG A 104 -6.53 -13.74 22.21
N ASP A 105 -7.65 -14.44 21.98
CA ASP A 105 -8.00 -14.97 20.68
C ASP A 105 -8.19 -13.82 19.65
N ALA A 106 -8.72 -12.67 20.07
CA ALA A 106 -8.86 -11.47 19.24
C ALA A 106 -7.50 -10.84 18.90
N ASP A 107 -6.58 -10.77 19.86
CA ASP A 107 -5.21 -10.29 19.65
C ASP A 107 -4.45 -11.19 18.68
N GLU A 108 -4.51 -12.51 18.86
CA GLU A 108 -3.91 -13.50 17.95
C GLU A 108 -4.51 -13.37 16.54
N TYR A 109 -5.82 -13.18 16.44
CA TYR A 109 -6.50 -12.97 15.16
C TYR A 109 -6.03 -11.68 14.46
N LEU A 110 -5.85 -10.59 15.21
CA LEU A 110 -5.31 -9.32 14.69
C LEU A 110 -3.85 -9.47 14.25
N GLU A 111 -3.03 -10.19 15.01
CA GLU A 111 -1.65 -10.51 14.63
C GLU A 111 -1.59 -11.32 13.34
N MET A 112 -2.39 -12.38 13.24
CA MET A 112 -2.48 -13.22 12.04
C MET A 112 -2.93 -12.43 10.82
N LYS A 113 -3.95 -11.56 10.96
CA LYS A 113 -4.37 -10.64 9.90
C LYS A 113 -3.25 -9.72 9.46
N THR A 114 -2.55 -9.12 10.41
CA THR A 114 -1.42 -8.21 10.13
C THR A 114 -0.30 -8.98 9.40
N ARG A 115 -0.05 -10.22 9.82
CA ARG A 115 0.95 -11.10 9.19
C ARG A 115 0.58 -11.47 7.76
N ILE A 116 -0.69 -11.78 7.50
CA ILE A 116 -1.20 -12.07 6.14
C ILE A 116 -0.99 -10.85 5.25
N VAL A 117 -1.45 -9.67 5.66
CA VAL A 117 -1.27 -8.44 4.87
C VAL A 117 0.19 -8.20 4.55
N ARG A 118 1.08 -8.32 5.54
CA ARG A 118 2.53 -8.15 5.35
C ARG A 118 3.12 -9.16 4.36
N LEU A 119 2.68 -10.42 4.40
CA LEU A 119 3.14 -11.46 3.49
C LEU A 119 2.60 -11.25 2.07
N GLU A 120 1.37 -10.80 1.93
CA GLU A 120 0.78 -10.48 0.63
C GLU A 120 1.47 -9.30 -0.02
N THR A 121 1.82 -8.26 0.75
CA THR A 121 2.60 -7.12 0.23
C THR A 121 4.00 -7.55 -0.20
N GLU A 122 4.71 -8.33 0.62
CA GLU A 122 6.05 -8.85 0.31
C GLU A 122 6.02 -9.74 -0.95
N LYS A 123 5.01 -10.63 -1.07
CA LYS A 123 4.79 -11.45 -2.27
C LYS A 123 4.54 -10.59 -3.51
N ASN A 124 3.71 -9.55 -3.39
CA ASN A 124 3.42 -8.67 -4.51
C ASN A 124 4.67 -7.88 -4.95
N GLU A 125 5.42 -7.31 -4.01
CA GLU A 125 6.67 -6.60 -4.28
C GLU A 125 7.68 -7.50 -5.01
N THR A 126 7.90 -8.72 -4.50
CA THR A 126 8.83 -9.66 -5.18
C THR A 126 8.38 -10.02 -6.60
N ARG A 127 7.07 -10.17 -6.85
CA ARG A 127 6.53 -10.37 -8.20
C ARG A 127 6.81 -9.16 -9.09
N GLU A 128 6.51 -7.95 -8.62
CA GLU A 128 6.73 -6.72 -9.38
C GLU A 128 8.22 -6.51 -9.72
N LEU A 129 9.13 -6.86 -8.81
CA LEU A 129 10.56 -6.81 -9.09
C LEU A 129 10.96 -7.81 -10.19
N ARG A 130 10.44 -9.03 -10.16
CA ARG A 130 10.69 -10.04 -11.21
C ARG A 130 10.17 -9.56 -12.56
N GLU A 131 8.93 -9.08 -12.62
CA GLU A 131 8.35 -8.54 -13.86
C GLU A 131 9.11 -7.32 -14.40
N LYS A 132 9.70 -6.49 -13.53
CA LYS A 132 10.59 -5.39 -13.95
C LYS A 132 11.89 -5.92 -14.55
N PHE A 133 12.51 -6.87 -13.87
CA PHE A 133 13.75 -7.48 -14.33
C PHE A 133 13.57 -8.18 -15.68
N ASP A 134 12.51 -8.97 -15.84
CA ASP A 134 12.19 -9.66 -17.10
C ASP A 134 12.00 -8.64 -18.25
N ARG A 135 11.29 -7.53 -17.99
CA ARG A 135 11.14 -6.44 -18.98
C ARG A 135 12.48 -5.76 -19.33
N GLU A 136 13.34 -5.52 -18.36
CA GLU A 136 14.67 -4.94 -18.61
C GLU A 136 15.56 -5.89 -19.41
N LEU A 137 15.44 -7.19 -19.14
CA LEU A 137 16.14 -8.23 -19.87
C LEU A 137 15.69 -8.29 -21.34
N ASP A 138 14.38 -8.32 -21.58
CA ASP A 138 13.82 -8.28 -22.95
C ASP A 138 14.27 -7.04 -23.73
N LEU A 139 14.30 -5.87 -23.10
CA LEU A 139 14.77 -4.63 -23.71
C LEU A 139 16.26 -4.71 -24.08
N THR A 140 17.07 -5.29 -23.19
CA THR A 140 18.51 -5.47 -23.42
C THR A 140 18.76 -6.45 -24.56
N GLU A 141 18.02 -7.56 -24.60
CA GLU A 141 18.10 -8.53 -25.69
C GLU A 141 17.72 -7.93 -27.03
N GLU A 142 16.63 -7.15 -27.09
CA GLU A 142 16.19 -6.46 -28.30
C GLU A 142 17.24 -5.43 -28.76
N GLN A 143 17.88 -4.72 -27.82
CA GLN A 143 18.98 -3.82 -28.14
C GLN A 143 20.17 -4.58 -28.73
N TRP A 144 20.57 -5.70 -28.14
CA TRP A 144 21.66 -6.53 -28.65
C TRP A 144 21.36 -7.09 -30.03
N ARG A 145 20.11 -7.50 -30.30
CA ARG A 145 19.68 -7.92 -31.65
C ARG A 145 19.83 -6.79 -32.67
N LYS A 146 19.37 -5.58 -32.34
CA LYS A 146 19.52 -4.39 -33.21
C LYS A 146 20.98 -4.05 -33.48
N GLU A 147 21.82 -4.11 -32.46
CA GLU A 147 23.26 -3.87 -32.60
C GLU A 147 23.91 -4.93 -33.49
N ALA A 148 23.57 -6.21 -33.31
CA ALA A 148 24.04 -7.30 -34.16
C ALA A 148 23.61 -7.10 -35.62
N ASP A 149 22.35 -6.75 -35.87
CA ASP A 149 21.84 -6.46 -37.22
C ASP A 149 22.56 -5.27 -37.86
N ASN A 150 22.77 -4.19 -37.10
CA ASN A 150 23.51 -3.01 -37.57
C ASN A 150 24.96 -3.36 -37.94
N LEU A 151 25.63 -4.18 -37.12
CA LEU A 151 26.98 -4.66 -37.40
C LEU A 151 27.00 -5.56 -38.64
N MET A 152 26.02 -6.45 -38.82
CA MET A 152 25.90 -7.28 -40.02
C MET A 152 25.68 -6.44 -41.28
N ILE A 153 24.84 -5.40 -41.22
CA ILE A 153 24.65 -4.44 -42.31
C ILE A 153 25.97 -3.72 -42.63
N LEU A 154 26.71 -3.29 -41.60
CA LEU A 154 27.99 -2.62 -41.78
C LEU A 154 29.03 -3.55 -42.42
N VAL A 155 29.12 -4.81 -41.96
CA VAL A 155 30.01 -5.82 -42.55
C VAL A 155 29.66 -6.06 -44.01
N SER A 156 28.37 -6.21 -44.35
CA SER A 156 27.94 -6.39 -45.75
C SER A 156 28.34 -5.21 -46.62
N LYS A 157 28.15 -3.97 -46.15
CA LYS A 157 28.56 -2.75 -46.88
C LYS A 157 30.08 -2.72 -47.09
N LEU A 158 30.86 -3.00 -46.06
CA LEU A 158 32.33 -3.05 -46.16
C LEU A 158 32.81 -4.18 -47.08
N GLN A 159 32.11 -5.32 -47.11
CA GLN A 159 32.41 -6.40 -48.05
C GLN A 159 32.10 -6.00 -49.49
N ASP A 160 30.98 -5.31 -49.73
CA ASP A 160 30.61 -4.80 -51.05
C ASP A 160 31.58 -3.71 -51.54
N ASP A 161 31.97 -2.78 -50.66
CA ASP A 161 32.96 -1.76 -50.99
C ASP A 161 34.34 -2.39 -51.27
N ASN A 162 34.76 -3.38 -50.48
CA ASN A 162 35.99 -4.13 -50.75
C ASN A 162 35.93 -4.89 -52.09
N ARG A 163 34.78 -5.47 -52.44
CA ARG A 163 34.59 -6.11 -53.76
C ARG A 163 34.71 -5.07 -54.88
N ARG A 164 34.00 -3.95 -54.77
CA ARG A 164 34.06 -2.85 -55.76
C ARG A 164 35.48 -2.32 -55.95
N LEU A 165 36.18 -2.05 -54.86
CA LEU A 165 37.56 -1.56 -54.91
C LEU A 165 38.52 -2.57 -55.55
N ARG A 166 38.33 -3.87 -55.30
CA ARG A 166 39.10 -4.93 -55.98
C ARG A 166 38.82 -4.96 -57.47
N ASP A 167 37.55 -4.90 -57.87
CA ASP A 167 37.17 -4.88 -59.29
C ASP A 167 37.68 -3.60 -59.99
N GLU A 168 37.68 -2.45 -59.32
CA GLU A 168 38.27 -1.21 -59.83
C GLU A 168 39.79 -1.30 -59.96
N LEU A 169 40.46 -1.92 -58.99
CA LEU A 169 41.91 -2.15 -59.05
C LEU A 169 42.28 -3.09 -60.20
N GLU A 170 41.50 -4.17 -60.40
CA GLU A 170 41.66 -5.10 -61.52
C GLU A 170 41.46 -4.38 -62.85
N ARG A 171 40.35 -3.65 -63.02
CA ARG A 171 40.11 -2.82 -64.22
C ARG A 171 41.21 -1.80 -64.48
N ASN A 172 41.70 -1.11 -63.46
CA ASN A 172 42.80 -0.16 -63.62
C ASN A 172 44.13 -0.84 -63.97
N SER A 173 44.37 -2.05 -63.45
CA SER A 173 45.54 -2.86 -63.83
C SER A 173 45.44 -3.37 -65.27
N ASP A 174 44.24 -3.75 -65.73
CA ASP A 174 43.96 -4.17 -67.10
C ASP A 174 44.02 -3.00 -68.10
N LEU A 175 43.52 -1.82 -67.71
CA LEU A 175 43.63 -0.58 -68.49
C LEU A 175 45.08 -0.07 -68.57
N HIS A 176 45.90 -0.33 -67.55
CA HIS A 176 47.34 -0.05 -67.64
C HIS A 176 48.07 -1.03 -68.60
N ASN A 177 47.54 -2.24 -68.78
CA ASN A 177 48.05 -3.22 -69.76
C ASN A 177 47.45 -3.08 -71.17
N LYS A 178 46.31 -2.40 -71.32
CA LYS A 178 45.67 -2.07 -72.60
C LYS A 178 45.29 -0.59 -72.62
N SER A 179 46.26 0.23 -73.03
CA SER A 179 45.94 1.42 -73.80
C SER A 179 45.20 0.97 -75.06
N ASP A 180 43.86 0.97 -75.02
CA ASP A 180 43.04 1.23 -76.20
C ASP A 180 41.62 1.65 -75.77
N LEU A 181 41.38 2.93 -76.02
CA LEU A 181 40.18 3.70 -75.74
C LEU A 181 39.22 3.57 -76.93
N THR A 182 38.11 2.82 -76.82
CA THR A 182 37.01 2.97 -77.78
C THR A 182 35.63 2.65 -77.20
N ASN A 183 34.84 3.71 -77.05
CA ASN A 183 33.43 3.82 -77.45
C ASN A 183 32.49 2.64 -77.21
N SER A 184 31.61 2.78 -76.21
CA SER A 184 30.23 2.29 -76.34
C SER A 184 29.29 3.20 -75.55
N ILE A 185 28.81 4.27 -76.19
CA ILE A 185 27.56 4.91 -75.80
C ILE A 185 26.48 4.05 -76.44
N GLU A 186 26.01 3.07 -75.66
CA GLU A 186 24.91 2.20 -76.03
C GLU A 186 23.61 2.98 -75.84
N THR A 187 22.96 3.36 -76.93
CA THR A 187 21.64 3.99 -76.90
C THR A 187 20.63 2.95 -76.41
N ILE A 188 20.25 3.03 -75.12
CA ILE A 188 19.29 2.13 -74.48
C ILE A 188 17.92 2.26 -75.17
N SER A 189 17.53 1.23 -75.94
CA SER A 189 16.19 1.12 -76.50
C SER A 189 15.29 0.38 -75.50
N ILE A 190 14.46 1.13 -74.76
CA ILE A 190 13.52 0.57 -73.78
C ILE A 190 12.39 -0.13 -74.53
N THR A 191 12.18 -1.42 -74.27
CA THR A 191 11.12 -2.21 -74.88
C THR A 191 9.75 -1.82 -74.33
N ARG A 192 8.68 -2.12 -75.10
CA ARG A 192 7.30 -1.81 -74.71
C ARG A 192 6.87 -2.49 -73.39
N GLU A 193 7.39 -3.69 -73.13
CA GLU A 193 7.10 -4.46 -71.91
C GLU A 193 7.75 -3.81 -70.68
N GLU A 194 8.99 -3.33 -70.81
CA GLU A 194 9.69 -2.58 -69.76
C GLU A 194 8.97 -1.27 -69.43
N LEU A 195 8.46 -0.54 -70.44
CA LEU A 195 7.65 0.66 -70.22
C LEU A 195 6.36 0.38 -69.44
N LEU A 196 5.67 -0.74 -69.75
CA LEU A 196 4.47 -1.15 -69.01
C LEU A 196 4.80 -1.57 -67.57
N CYS A 197 5.92 -2.26 -67.36
CA CYS A 197 6.40 -2.63 -66.03
C CYS A 197 6.70 -1.37 -65.19
N ILE A 198 7.44 -0.41 -65.75
CA ILE A 198 7.73 0.87 -65.08
C ILE A 198 6.44 1.62 -64.75
N LYS A 199 5.46 1.65 -65.67
CA LYS A 199 4.15 2.28 -65.40
C LYS A 199 3.43 1.62 -64.22
N ASN A 200 3.34 0.29 -64.19
CA ASN A 200 2.69 -0.41 -63.08
C ASN A 200 3.43 -0.19 -61.74
N LEU A 201 4.76 -0.24 -61.76
CA LEU A 201 5.57 0.03 -60.57
C LEU A 201 5.41 1.46 -60.06
N THR A 202 5.32 2.45 -60.95
CA THR A 202 5.09 3.85 -60.56
C THR A 202 3.70 4.06 -59.97
N GLU A 203 2.66 3.42 -60.53
CA GLU A 203 1.30 3.45 -59.98
C GLU A 203 1.23 2.81 -58.59
N GLU A 204 1.82 1.64 -58.39
CA GLU A 204 1.91 0.99 -57.07
C GLU A 204 2.74 1.82 -56.08
N ASN A 205 3.84 2.43 -56.52
CA ASN A 205 4.64 3.32 -55.68
C ASN A 205 3.82 4.53 -55.19
N ILE A 206 2.98 5.11 -56.05
CA ILE A 206 2.05 6.19 -55.68
C ILE A 206 1.01 5.70 -54.67
N LYS A 207 0.45 4.51 -54.84
CA LYS A 207 -0.51 3.91 -53.89
C LYS A 207 0.14 3.69 -52.52
N LEU A 208 1.31 3.07 -52.48
CA LEU A 208 2.06 2.83 -51.24
C LEU A 208 2.42 4.14 -50.52
N LYS A 209 2.85 5.18 -51.26
CA LYS A 209 3.07 6.52 -50.70
C LYS A 209 1.82 7.13 -50.08
N ARG A 210 0.64 6.91 -50.68
CA ARG A 210 -0.64 7.39 -50.12
C ARG A 210 -0.99 6.65 -48.83
N ILE A 211 -0.80 5.34 -48.79
CA ILE A 211 -1.04 4.52 -47.60
C ILE A 211 -0.09 4.92 -46.48
N LEU A 212 1.21 5.09 -46.78
CA LEU A 212 2.22 5.54 -45.82
C LEU A 212 1.82 6.87 -45.19
N LYS A 213 1.44 7.87 -45.99
CA LYS A 213 0.93 9.16 -45.49
C LYS A 213 -0.34 9.02 -44.64
N GLY A 214 -1.19 8.04 -44.93
CA GLY A 214 -2.37 7.75 -44.11
C GLY A 214 -1.97 7.17 -42.76
N LYS A 215 -1.04 6.22 -42.75
CA LYS A 215 -0.50 5.61 -41.53
C LYS A 215 0.29 6.60 -40.68
N ASP A 216 1.05 7.50 -41.29
CA ASP A 216 1.73 8.59 -40.57
C ASP A 216 0.73 9.48 -39.84
N LYS A 217 -0.37 9.86 -40.50
CA LYS A 217 -1.45 10.64 -39.86
C LYS A 217 -2.10 9.88 -38.70
N GLU A 218 -2.39 8.59 -38.90
CA GLU A 218 -2.94 7.73 -37.85
C GLU A 218 -2.00 7.65 -36.65
N LEU A 219 -0.70 7.43 -36.88
CA LEU A 219 0.32 7.41 -35.83
C LEU A 219 0.39 8.75 -35.09
N THR A 220 0.42 9.88 -35.81
CA THR A 220 0.42 11.20 -35.16
C THR A 220 -0.81 11.43 -34.29
N GLN A 221 -1.99 10.98 -34.72
CA GLN A 221 -3.20 11.07 -33.92
C GLN A 221 -3.11 10.19 -32.68
N LYS A 222 -2.63 8.94 -32.80
CA LYS A 222 -2.43 8.05 -31.66
C LYS A 222 -1.44 8.61 -30.65
N THR A 223 -0.36 9.26 -31.09
CA THR A 223 0.58 9.94 -30.21
C THR A 223 -0.11 11.05 -29.41
N LEU A 224 -0.93 11.89 -30.06
CA LEU A 224 -1.68 12.94 -29.37
C LEU A 224 -2.69 12.37 -28.36
N ASP A 225 -3.36 11.27 -28.70
CA ASP A 225 -4.30 10.60 -27.78
C ASP A 225 -3.56 10.05 -26.54
N ILE A 226 -2.37 9.45 -26.74
CA ILE A 226 -1.51 8.96 -25.66
C ILE A 226 -1.09 10.13 -24.75
N GLU A 227 -0.62 11.24 -25.32
CA GLU A 227 -0.22 12.44 -24.56
C GLU A 227 -1.40 13.01 -23.75
N ALA A 228 -2.62 13.03 -24.33
CA ALA A 228 -3.81 13.51 -23.64
C ALA A 228 -4.20 12.62 -22.44
N VAL A 229 -4.15 11.29 -22.62
CA VAL A 229 -4.41 10.33 -21.54
C VAL A 229 -3.34 10.42 -20.46
N GLN A 230 -2.07 10.56 -20.84
CA GLN A 230 -0.96 10.75 -19.90
C GLN A 230 -1.17 12.02 -19.06
N ALA A 231 -1.58 13.13 -19.67
CA ALA A 231 -1.89 14.37 -18.95
C ALA A 231 -3.11 14.22 -18.01
N GLN A 232 -4.07 13.36 -18.32
CA GLN A 232 -5.18 13.04 -17.41
C GLN A 232 -4.69 12.19 -16.22
N LEU A 233 -3.86 11.18 -16.49
CA LEU A 233 -3.25 10.34 -15.46
C LEU A 233 -2.44 11.19 -14.46
N ASP A 234 -1.58 12.09 -14.95
CA ASP A 234 -0.78 12.97 -14.09
C ASP A 234 -1.64 13.87 -13.19
N ARG A 235 -2.75 14.39 -13.73
CA ARG A 235 -3.72 15.18 -12.95
C ARG A 235 -4.37 14.33 -11.84
N MET A 236 -4.76 13.10 -12.15
CA MET A 236 -5.33 12.16 -11.18
C MET A 236 -4.31 11.75 -10.12
N CYS A 237 -3.06 11.50 -10.48
CA CYS A 237 -1.97 11.19 -9.54
C CYS A 237 -1.75 12.35 -8.56
N LYS A 238 -1.72 13.60 -9.04
CA LYS A 238 -1.60 14.79 -8.18
C LYS A 238 -2.78 14.93 -7.22
N ALA A 239 -4.01 14.73 -7.72
CA ALA A 239 -5.22 14.75 -6.90
C ALA A 239 -5.19 13.65 -5.81
N ASN A 240 -4.79 12.43 -6.17
CA ASN A 240 -4.69 11.31 -5.24
C ASN A 240 -3.64 11.56 -4.15
N CYS A 241 -2.46 12.08 -4.52
CA CYS A 241 -1.43 12.48 -3.55
C CYS A 241 -1.96 13.50 -2.54
N THR A 242 -2.69 14.52 -3.03
CA THR A 242 -3.30 15.55 -2.18
C THR A 242 -4.36 14.96 -1.24
N LEU A 243 -5.19 14.03 -1.74
CA LEU A 243 -6.18 13.33 -0.91
C LEU A 243 -5.54 12.44 0.15
N ARG A 244 -4.46 11.73 -0.17
CA ARG A 244 -3.69 10.94 0.81
C ARG A 244 -3.11 11.84 1.90
N GLN A 245 -2.52 12.97 1.55
CA GLN A 245 -2.00 13.94 2.52
C GLN A 245 -3.12 14.47 3.44
N LYS A 246 -4.28 14.84 2.88
CA LYS A 246 -5.44 15.28 3.67
C LYS A 246 -5.97 14.18 4.59
N ASN A 247 -6.02 12.94 4.11
CA ASN A 247 -6.45 11.80 4.90
C ASN A 247 -5.50 11.58 6.08
N THR A 248 -4.19 11.54 5.85
CA THR A 248 -3.18 11.43 6.93
C THR A 248 -3.31 12.56 7.94
N PHE A 249 -3.49 13.81 7.48
CA PHE A 249 -3.70 14.94 8.38
C PHE A 249 -4.96 14.77 9.24
N SER A 250 -6.08 14.37 8.62
CA SER A 250 -7.36 14.15 9.31
C SER A 250 -7.28 13.00 10.31
N THR A 251 -6.67 11.87 9.94
CA THR A 251 -6.43 10.74 10.85
C THR A 251 -5.56 11.15 12.04
N ASN A 252 -4.46 11.87 11.82
CA ASN A 252 -3.59 12.35 12.89
C ASN A 252 -4.29 13.37 13.80
N GLN A 253 -5.17 14.21 13.25
CA GLN A 253 -5.99 15.12 14.04
C GLN A 253 -7.01 14.36 14.89
N SER A 254 -7.69 13.36 14.33
CA SER A 254 -8.65 12.52 15.04
C SER A 254 -7.99 11.74 16.18
N GLN A 255 -6.80 11.18 15.96
CA GLN A 255 -6.02 10.51 17.01
C GLN A 255 -5.62 11.47 18.13
N ARG A 256 -5.17 12.70 17.80
CA ARG A 256 -4.85 13.72 18.82
C ARG A 256 -6.06 14.09 19.67
N LEU A 257 -7.20 14.36 19.04
CA LEU A 257 -8.44 14.67 19.75
C LEU A 257 -8.91 13.49 20.61
N MET A 258 -8.71 12.25 20.15
CA MET A 258 -9.04 11.06 20.94
C MET A 258 -8.17 10.96 22.20
N VAL A 259 -6.87 11.24 22.10
CA VAL A 259 -5.97 11.27 23.26
C VAL A 259 -6.34 12.39 24.23
N GLU A 260 -6.61 13.60 23.73
CA GLU A 260 -7.07 14.72 24.56
C GLU A 260 -8.39 14.41 25.27
N LYS A 261 -9.33 13.77 24.57
CA LYS A 261 -10.60 13.32 25.16
C LYS A 261 -10.35 12.32 26.29
N LEU A 262 -9.49 11.33 26.08
CA LEU A 262 -9.15 10.34 27.10
C LEU A 262 -8.50 10.98 28.32
N ASP A 263 -7.58 11.94 28.15
CA ASP A 263 -6.97 12.69 29.26
C ASP A 263 -8.00 13.49 30.06
N LEU A 264 -8.96 14.13 29.38
CA LEU A 264 -10.06 14.84 30.04
C LEU A 264 -11.01 13.89 30.78
N GLU A 265 -11.31 12.72 30.22
CA GLU A 265 -12.14 11.69 30.86
C GLU A 265 -11.48 11.16 32.15
N VAL A 266 -10.17 10.95 32.13
CA VAL A 266 -9.40 10.56 33.32
C VAL A 266 -9.47 11.66 34.38
N LYS A 267 -9.19 12.91 34.02
CA LYS A 267 -9.27 14.05 34.96
C LYS A 267 -10.67 14.25 35.54
N LEU A 268 -11.71 14.02 34.73
CA LEU A 268 -13.09 14.07 35.19
C LEU A 268 -13.35 12.99 36.24
N LYS A 269 -12.98 11.73 35.96
CA LYS A 269 -13.11 10.62 36.92
C LYS A 269 -12.35 10.87 38.22
N GLU A 270 -11.15 11.44 38.17
CA GLU A 270 -10.40 11.83 39.37
C GLU A 270 -11.15 12.86 40.22
N LYS A 271 -11.76 13.86 39.59
CA LYS A 271 -12.56 14.88 40.28
C LYS A 271 -13.86 14.30 40.85
N GLU A 272 -14.54 13.43 40.12
CA GLU A 272 -15.73 12.71 40.60
C GLU A 272 -15.40 11.85 41.83
N ASN A 273 -14.27 11.13 41.80
CA ASN A 273 -13.78 10.36 42.93
C ASN A 273 -13.49 11.25 44.15
N TYR A 274 -12.85 12.40 43.96
CA TYR A 274 -12.62 13.36 45.05
C TYR A 274 -13.94 13.89 45.63
N ILE A 275 -14.91 14.23 44.79
CA ILE A 275 -16.25 14.67 45.24
C ILE A 275 -16.94 13.58 46.05
N ASN A 276 -16.88 12.33 45.60
CA ASN A 276 -17.48 11.19 46.31
C ASN A 276 -16.79 10.99 47.66
N GLN A 277 -15.46 11.01 47.73
CA GLN A 277 -14.73 10.95 49.01
C GLN A 277 -15.13 12.08 49.96
N MET A 278 -15.32 13.30 49.46
CA MET A 278 -15.77 14.41 50.30
C MET A 278 -17.22 14.23 50.77
N LYS A 279 -18.11 13.71 49.91
CA LYS A 279 -19.49 13.38 50.29
C LYS A 279 -19.53 12.30 51.37
N ASP A 280 -18.69 11.27 51.25
CA ASP A 280 -18.60 10.18 52.23
C ASP A 280 -18.13 10.71 53.58
N ARG A 281 -17.10 11.57 53.62
CA ARG A 281 -16.63 12.21 54.86
C ARG A 281 -17.72 13.07 55.52
N VAL A 282 -18.47 13.84 54.73
CA VAL A 282 -19.58 14.66 55.26
C VAL A 282 -20.72 13.77 55.78
N ALA A 283 -20.99 12.63 55.12
CA ALA A 283 -21.97 11.66 55.57
C ALA A 283 -21.53 10.96 56.87
N ASP A 284 -20.24 10.64 57.02
CA ASP A 284 -19.66 10.09 58.25
C ASP A 284 -19.74 11.10 59.41
N GLU A 285 -19.46 12.39 59.14
CA GLU A 285 -19.61 13.46 60.15
C GLU A 285 -21.06 13.68 60.59
N LEU A 286 -22.05 13.44 59.70
CA LEU A 286 -23.49 13.57 60.00
C LEU A 286 -24.11 12.30 60.62
N SER A 287 -23.49 11.13 60.46
CA SER A 287 -23.99 9.84 60.97
C SER A 287 -23.36 9.43 62.31
N SER A 288 -22.33 10.13 62.77
CA SER A 288 -21.79 9.95 64.11
C SER A 288 -22.81 10.41 65.17
N PRO A 289 -23.11 9.60 66.22
CA PRO A 289 -24.02 10.01 67.28
C PRO A 289 -23.43 11.25 67.97
N ILE A 290 -24.23 12.32 68.08
CA ILE A 290 -23.92 13.49 68.90
C ILE A 290 -23.82 13.01 70.36
N SER A 291 -22.64 12.58 70.79
CA SER A 291 -22.28 12.39 72.18
C SER A 291 -21.46 13.57 72.65
N SER A 292 -22.06 14.32 73.57
CA SER A 292 -21.42 15.10 74.65
C SER A 292 -20.55 16.32 74.28
N ILE A 293 -21.21 17.48 74.24
CA ILE A 293 -20.97 18.72 75.02
C ILE A 293 -19.53 18.95 75.55
N ASN A 294 -18.93 20.08 75.13
CA ASN A 294 -18.44 21.14 76.03
C ASN A 294 -18.30 22.47 75.27
N PRO A 295 -18.87 23.59 75.76
CA PRO A 295 -18.68 24.91 75.19
C PRO A 295 -17.34 25.48 75.64
N ILE A 296 -16.41 25.66 74.70
CA ILE A 296 -15.18 26.41 74.93
C ILE A 296 -15.35 27.75 74.23
N ASP A 297 -15.39 28.81 75.05
CA ASP A 297 -15.16 30.19 74.67
C ASP A 297 -13.94 30.27 73.75
N SER A 298 -14.15 30.55 72.48
CA SER A 298 -13.14 31.10 71.58
C SER A 298 -13.88 31.78 70.42
N ILE A 299 -14.10 33.07 70.63
CA ILE A 299 -14.39 34.06 69.61
C ILE A 299 -13.29 33.96 68.56
N GLU A 300 -13.60 33.46 67.37
CA GLU A 300 -12.81 33.71 66.16
C GLU A 300 -13.70 33.57 64.92
N ASP A 301 -14.05 34.76 64.40
CA ASP A 301 -14.50 35.11 63.06
C ASP A 301 -14.86 33.97 62.09
N PHE A 302 -16.17 33.72 62.01
CA PHE A 302 -16.82 33.22 60.81
C PHE A 302 -16.86 34.35 59.76
N GLU A 303 -15.72 34.71 59.15
CA GLU A 303 -15.76 35.41 57.87
C GLU A 303 -16.08 34.41 56.77
N THR A 304 -17.37 34.38 56.42
CA THR A 304 -17.87 33.94 55.14
C THR A 304 -16.89 34.37 54.03
N THR A 305 -16.40 33.42 53.24
CA THR A 305 -15.67 33.67 51.98
C THR A 305 -16.61 34.24 50.91
N GLN A 306 -17.35 35.28 51.27
CA GLN A 306 -18.12 36.11 50.38
C GLN A 306 -17.17 37.20 49.87
N PRO A 307 -16.90 37.28 48.56
CA PRO A 307 -16.00 38.29 48.03
C PRO A 307 -16.53 39.68 48.38
N LYS A 308 -15.72 40.47 49.11
CA LYS A 308 -16.02 41.82 49.62
C LYS A 308 -16.12 42.90 48.53
N PHE A 309 -16.12 42.51 47.25
CA PHE A 309 -16.18 43.42 46.12
C PHE A 309 -17.25 42.96 45.13
N THR A 310 -18.10 43.89 44.73
CA THR A 310 -19.02 43.65 43.61
C THR A 310 -18.25 43.69 42.29
N LEU A 311 -18.72 42.97 41.28
CA LEU A 311 -18.13 42.95 39.93
C LEU A 311 -17.98 44.36 39.32
N GLU A 312 -18.81 45.30 39.78
CA GLU A 312 -18.80 46.70 39.37
C GLU A 312 -17.62 47.48 39.98
N GLU A 313 -17.29 47.24 41.25
CA GLU A 313 -16.14 47.87 41.91
C GLU A 313 -14.82 47.39 41.31
N LEU A 314 -14.73 46.10 40.93
CA LEU A 314 -13.54 45.55 40.30
C LEU A 314 -13.33 46.12 38.87
N ARG A 315 -14.42 46.43 38.17
CA ARG A 315 -14.38 47.14 36.87
C ARG A 315 -13.88 48.57 37.03
N GLN A 316 -14.32 49.29 38.05
CA GLN A 316 -13.91 50.66 38.30
C GLN A 316 -12.40 50.77 38.58
N VAL A 317 -11.86 49.86 39.40
CA VAL A 317 -10.42 49.81 39.72
C VAL A 317 -9.56 49.45 38.49
N LEU A 318 -10.09 48.65 37.56
CA LEU A 318 -9.38 48.30 36.31
C LEU A 318 -9.39 49.44 35.29
N TRP A 319 -10.44 50.29 35.28
CA TRP A 319 -10.52 51.45 34.39
C TRP A 319 -9.66 52.63 34.85
N GLU A 320 -9.45 52.79 36.16
CA GLU A 320 -8.58 53.85 36.70
C GLU A 320 -7.08 53.56 36.55
N ARG A 321 -6.70 52.34 36.15
CA ARG A 321 -5.29 51.92 35.99
C ARG A 321 -4.82 51.81 34.54
N LYS A 322 -5.52 52.39 33.57
CA LYS A 322 -5.12 52.38 32.16
C LYS A 322 -4.82 53.76 31.60
#